data_AF-A0A484FME2-F1
#
_entry.id   AF-A0A484FME2-F1
#
_cell.length_a   1.000
_cell.length_b   1.000
_cell.length_c   1.000
_cell.angle_alpha   90.00
_cell.angle_beta   90.00
_cell.angle_gamma   90.00
#
_symmetry.space_group_name_H-M   'P 1'
#
loop_
_entity.id
_entity.type
_entity.pdbx_description
1 polymer ?
#
loop_
_entity_poly.entity_id
_entity_poly.type
_entity_poly.pdbx_seq_one_letter_code
_entity_poly.pdbx_strand_id
1 'polypeptide(L)'
;MVFNSAVFPVNTLMSDHRVTVAAESFVRNADAFLPGASLLTERLSVSEPKNQGGYESEWSNTTQDFGGPIPDFQDLLSTSDTQPLLGDNASAVPTLSKNAARLSPSECYSIYAPQACAGLRDFQDVFIITRGDGWKRSDLWNLSDAADELWEPIVPRNKTNSLWSSTQCEMHGKADNRRTSVCRSSCNGVLSFFEVKGSWAIDLRSWYTSPWNDTIYSSSGSEFGLRYSSASLQTRYNSTALEVLYCLAEPRASICAVALSRPLLLVVVISVSVKLLLCIVVVWKLGSEEPLVTLGDAIASFISAQSDGEADTGPLTQDFVRSSTKNKGHNVGYRLLRPMRWVYHRSTKASAIPPEVWNATSWALDIGIFLAGGCLIAQMGCGIPLRWIKLSAHEAKGLLSGFNIENSFILSVIVVNSPQLYISFWYMTYNSIITRLEMGREWALFSVKFRPLRVTRPRGQQTSTYRLQLPYKYSISLLVMSVILHWLVSNSLFVLITRGDYYSVGGFGFATDSVNFAADITIAMAVSSLPDAATFLTK
;
A
#
# COMPACT_ATOMS: atom_id res chain seq x y z
N MET A 1 15.74 12.37 4.60
CA MET A 1 14.43 11.67 4.62
C MET A 1 13.70 12.10 3.37
N VAL A 2 13.24 11.16 2.53
CA VAL A 2 12.52 11.47 1.29
C VAL A 2 11.01 11.40 1.57
N PHE A 3 10.28 12.32 0.96
CA PHE A 3 8.86 12.61 1.15
C PHE A 3 7.94 11.37 1.06
N ASN A 4 7.36 10.95 2.19
CA ASN A 4 6.21 10.02 2.24
C ASN A 4 4.88 10.81 2.32
N SER A 5 4.84 11.97 1.65
CA SER A 5 3.85 13.03 1.91
C SER A 5 3.52 13.92 0.70
N ALA A 6 4.24 13.82 -0.42
CA ALA A 6 4.06 14.70 -1.59
C ALA A 6 4.24 13.97 -2.93
N VAL A 7 5.05 12.91 -2.94
CA VAL A 7 5.38 12.08 -4.10
C VAL A 7 5.00 10.65 -3.74
N PHE A 8 4.17 9.99 -4.56
CA PHE A 8 3.65 8.65 -4.27
C PHE A 8 3.72 7.76 -5.51
N PRO A 9 4.15 6.48 -5.39
CA PRO A 9 4.04 5.52 -6.48
C PRO A 9 2.56 5.18 -6.71
N VAL A 10 2.11 5.24 -7.95
CA VAL A 10 0.76 4.81 -8.35
C VAL A 10 0.89 3.46 -9.05
N ASN A 11 0.18 2.46 -8.54
CA ASN A 11 0.07 1.17 -9.23
C ASN A 11 -1.16 1.22 -10.13
N THR A 12 -0.98 1.02 -11.44
CA THR A 12 -2.09 0.75 -12.37
C THR A 12 -2.58 -0.68 -12.14
N LEU A 13 -3.88 -0.82 -11.88
CA LEU A 13 -4.56 -2.08 -11.57
C LEU A 13 -5.93 -2.05 -12.24
N MET A 14 -6.17 -2.98 -13.15
CA MET A 14 -7.44 -3.06 -13.88
C MET A 14 -8.21 -4.31 -13.45
N SER A 15 -9.53 -4.30 -13.61
CA SER A 15 -10.35 -5.51 -13.49
C SER A 15 -10.39 -6.32 -14.80
N ASP A 16 -10.26 -5.64 -15.94
CA ASP A 16 -10.60 -6.16 -17.27
C ASP A 16 -9.56 -7.11 -17.87
N HIS A 17 -10.04 -8.25 -18.37
CA HIS A 17 -9.27 -9.21 -19.17
C HIS A 17 -10.18 -10.17 -19.93
N ARG A 18 -9.79 -10.60 -21.13
CA ARG A 18 -10.40 -11.74 -21.82
C ARG A 18 -9.68 -13.03 -21.42
N VAL A 19 -10.47 -14.07 -21.14
CA VAL A 19 -9.96 -15.43 -20.89
C VAL A 19 -10.39 -16.34 -22.04
N THR A 20 -9.40 -16.91 -22.72
CA THR A 20 -9.60 -17.83 -23.84
C THR A 20 -9.02 -19.20 -23.51
N VAL A 21 -9.84 -20.24 -23.47
CA VAL A 21 -9.40 -21.64 -23.32
C VAL A 21 -9.40 -22.30 -24.69
N ALA A 22 -8.23 -22.80 -25.12
CA ALA A 22 -8.04 -23.36 -26.46
C ALA A 22 -7.19 -24.64 -26.45
N ALA A 23 -7.29 -25.42 -27.52
CA ALA A 23 -6.43 -26.57 -27.78
C ALA A 23 -5.07 -26.14 -28.36
N GLU A 24 -4.05 -26.99 -28.27
CA GLU A 24 -2.72 -26.69 -28.85
C GLU A 24 -2.76 -26.47 -30.38
N SER A 25 -3.73 -27.07 -31.06
CA SER A 25 -4.03 -26.85 -32.48
C SER A 25 -4.42 -25.40 -32.83
N PHE A 26 -5.03 -24.65 -31.90
CA PHE A 26 -5.40 -23.24 -32.11
C PHE A 26 -4.17 -22.38 -32.41
N VAL A 27 -3.08 -22.61 -31.66
CA VAL A 27 -1.78 -21.94 -31.86
C VAL A 27 -1.12 -22.33 -33.20
N ARG A 28 -1.56 -23.44 -33.81
CA ARG A 28 -1.14 -23.91 -35.14
C ARG A 28 -2.01 -23.39 -36.30
N ASN A 29 -2.93 -22.43 -36.08
CA ASN A 29 -3.96 -22.00 -37.03
C ASN A 29 -4.91 -23.12 -37.48
N ALA A 30 -5.37 -23.96 -36.54
CA ALA A 30 -6.53 -24.81 -36.80
C ALA A 30 -7.83 -24.00 -36.77
N ASP A 31 -8.88 -24.53 -37.42
CA ASP A 31 -10.22 -23.95 -37.41
C ASP A 31 -10.72 -23.70 -35.96
N ALA A 32 -11.35 -22.54 -35.77
CA ALA A 32 -11.91 -22.10 -34.49
C ALA A 32 -13.27 -21.44 -34.72
N PHE A 33 -14.26 -21.84 -33.93
CA PHE A 33 -15.64 -21.36 -34.07
C PHE A 33 -16.16 -20.86 -32.71
N LEU A 34 -16.75 -19.66 -32.70
CA LEU A 34 -17.42 -19.10 -31.53
C LEU A 34 -18.78 -19.78 -31.29
N PRO A 35 -19.29 -19.80 -30.05
CA PRO A 35 -18.66 -19.28 -28.81
C PRO A 35 -17.58 -20.22 -28.22
N GLY A 36 -17.45 -21.44 -28.74
CA GLY A 36 -16.60 -22.51 -28.19
C GLY A 36 -17.43 -23.72 -27.79
N ALA A 37 -16.90 -24.57 -26.92
CA ALA A 37 -17.58 -25.74 -26.38
C ALA A 37 -18.58 -25.39 -25.27
N SER A 38 -18.25 -24.39 -24.44
CA SER A 38 -19.14 -23.88 -23.39
C SER A 38 -20.20 -22.96 -23.99
N LEU A 39 -21.46 -23.18 -23.61
CA LEU A 39 -22.61 -22.34 -23.91
C LEU A 39 -23.17 -21.65 -22.64
N LEU A 40 -22.34 -21.53 -21.60
CA LEU A 40 -22.73 -20.91 -20.34
C LEU A 40 -22.57 -19.39 -20.40
N THR A 41 -23.67 -18.69 -20.12
CA THR A 41 -23.76 -17.24 -20.04
C THR A 41 -23.65 -16.74 -18.60
N GLU A 42 -23.50 -15.43 -18.46
CA GLU A 42 -23.59 -14.71 -17.19
C GLU A 42 -24.83 -15.11 -16.34
N ARG A 43 -24.60 -15.28 -15.03
CA ARG A 43 -25.59 -15.26 -13.94
C ARG A 43 -26.78 -16.24 -14.05
N LEU A 44 -26.52 -17.53 -13.84
CA LEU A 44 -27.56 -18.54 -13.53
C LEU A 44 -28.14 -18.40 -12.11
N SER A 45 -28.65 -17.22 -11.77
CA SER A 45 -29.34 -16.97 -10.50
C SER A 45 -30.81 -17.37 -10.58
N VAL A 46 -31.12 -18.62 -10.19
CA VAL A 46 -32.48 -19.01 -9.80
C VAL A 46 -32.80 -18.35 -8.45
N SER A 47 -33.15 -17.06 -8.50
CA SER A 47 -33.61 -16.28 -7.35
C SER A 47 -34.63 -15.25 -7.81
N GLU A 48 -35.76 -15.20 -7.11
CA GLU A 48 -36.97 -14.45 -7.46
C GLU A 48 -36.73 -12.94 -7.74
N PRO A 49 -37.53 -12.31 -8.61
CA PRO A 49 -37.46 -10.86 -8.83
C PRO A 49 -37.82 -10.11 -7.55
N LYS A 50 -36.84 -9.40 -6.98
CA LYS A 50 -37.06 -8.53 -5.82
C LYS A 50 -37.36 -7.10 -6.24
N ASN A 51 -38.28 -6.49 -5.48
CA ASN A 51 -38.90 -5.22 -5.83
C ASN A 51 -37.94 -4.03 -5.81
N GLN A 52 -38.37 -2.99 -6.54
CA GLN A 52 -37.78 -1.66 -6.70
C GLN A 52 -37.11 -1.09 -5.43
N GLY A 53 -35.95 -0.44 -5.61
CA GLY A 53 -35.42 0.56 -4.66
C GLY A 53 -34.34 0.07 -3.69
N GLY A 54 -33.21 -0.41 -4.20
CA GLY A 54 -32.01 -0.69 -3.40
C GLY A 54 -30.75 -0.74 -4.26
N TYR A 55 -29.58 -0.46 -3.64
CA TYR A 55 -28.28 -0.70 -4.28
C TYR A 55 -28.11 -2.18 -4.63
N GLU A 56 -27.44 -2.46 -5.74
CA GLU A 56 -27.18 -3.81 -6.24
C GLU A 56 -26.32 -4.61 -5.24
N SER A 57 -26.98 -5.45 -4.43
CA SER A 57 -26.33 -6.34 -3.47
C SER A 57 -25.80 -7.59 -4.18
N GLU A 58 -24.82 -7.37 -5.05
CA GLU A 58 -24.43 -8.31 -6.08
C GLU A 58 -23.39 -9.36 -5.62
N TRP A 59 -23.29 -10.44 -6.41
CA TRP A 59 -22.35 -11.57 -6.27
C TRP A 59 -22.57 -12.38 -4.99
N SER A 60 -23.44 -13.39 -5.09
CA SER A 60 -23.59 -14.45 -4.08
C SER A 60 -22.34 -15.31 -4.01
N ASN A 61 -22.02 -15.91 -2.86
CA ASN A 61 -20.88 -16.85 -2.75
C ASN A 61 -21.21 -18.27 -3.27
N THR A 62 -22.27 -18.42 -4.07
CA THR A 62 -22.91 -19.72 -4.39
C THR A 62 -23.27 -19.89 -5.87
N THR A 63 -23.10 -18.88 -6.71
CA THR A 63 -23.16 -19.01 -8.17
C THR A 63 -21.77 -19.32 -8.72
N GLN A 64 -21.72 -20.06 -9.82
CA GLN A 64 -20.51 -20.22 -10.61
C GLN A 64 -20.60 -19.26 -11.78
N ASP A 65 -19.70 -18.28 -11.81
CA ASP A 65 -19.74 -17.19 -12.77
C ASP A 65 -18.78 -17.49 -13.95
N PHE A 66 -19.22 -17.24 -15.18
CA PHE A 66 -18.59 -17.65 -16.45
C PHE A 66 -18.17 -16.47 -17.35
N GLY A 67 -18.00 -15.29 -16.74
CA GLY A 67 -17.78 -14.02 -17.41
C GLY A 67 -19.07 -13.41 -17.93
N GLY A 68 -18.92 -12.44 -18.83
CA GLY A 68 -20.02 -11.69 -19.43
C GLY A 68 -20.95 -12.53 -20.32
N PRO A 69 -22.03 -11.92 -20.84
CA PRO A 69 -22.98 -12.60 -21.72
C PRO A 69 -22.32 -13.05 -23.04
N ILE A 70 -22.76 -14.21 -23.54
CA ILE A 70 -22.46 -14.63 -24.91
C ILE A 70 -23.24 -13.70 -25.87
N PRO A 71 -22.66 -13.30 -27.03
CA PRO A 71 -23.37 -12.55 -28.07
C PRO A 71 -24.68 -13.22 -28.50
N ASP A 72 -25.64 -12.45 -29.01
CA ASP A 72 -26.92 -13.02 -29.41
C ASP A 72 -26.72 -14.00 -30.58
N PHE A 73 -27.61 -14.98 -30.72
CA PHE A 73 -27.57 -15.94 -31.80
C PHE A 73 -27.66 -15.25 -33.18
N GLN A 74 -28.33 -14.10 -33.24
CA GLN A 74 -28.38 -13.26 -34.43
C GLN A 74 -27.04 -12.57 -34.73
N ASP A 75 -26.25 -12.19 -33.71
CA ASP A 75 -24.90 -11.65 -33.86
C ASP A 75 -23.96 -12.75 -34.41
N LEU A 76 -24.04 -13.97 -33.86
CA LEU A 76 -23.26 -15.13 -34.31
C LEU A 76 -23.56 -15.53 -35.76
N LEU A 77 -24.77 -15.29 -36.26
CA LEU A 77 -25.14 -15.49 -37.66
C LEU A 77 -24.68 -14.36 -38.60
N SER A 78 -24.50 -13.14 -38.09
CA SER A 78 -24.11 -11.94 -38.86
C SER A 78 -22.62 -11.95 -39.26
N THR A 79 -22.27 -12.90 -40.12
CA THR A 79 -20.91 -13.32 -40.47
C THR A 79 -20.18 -12.34 -41.42
N SER A 80 -19.91 -11.13 -40.92
CA SER A 80 -18.86 -10.23 -41.44
C SER A 80 -17.84 -9.85 -40.38
N ASP A 81 -18.29 -9.58 -39.15
CA ASP A 81 -17.46 -9.05 -38.07
C ASP A 81 -17.26 -10.08 -36.95
N THR A 82 -16.39 -11.06 -37.19
CA THR A 82 -15.87 -11.93 -36.12
C THR A 82 -14.73 -11.28 -35.32
N GLN A 83 -14.25 -10.11 -35.74
CA GLN A 83 -13.18 -9.38 -35.05
C GLN A 83 -13.62 -8.80 -33.68
N PRO A 84 -14.79 -8.16 -33.49
CA PRO A 84 -15.16 -7.62 -32.18
C PRO A 84 -15.32 -8.67 -31.07
N LEU A 85 -15.83 -9.86 -31.40
CA LEU A 85 -16.26 -10.87 -30.41
C LEU A 85 -15.08 -11.59 -29.73
N LEU A 86 -14.05 -11.90 -30.49
CA LEU A 86 -12.75 -12.37 -29.99
C LEU A 86 -11.82 -11.20 -29.59
N GLY A 87 -12.28 -9.95 -29.71
CA GLY A 87 -11.46 -8.73 -29.69
C GLY A 87 -10.61 -8.60 -30.96
N ASP A 88 -10.10 -7.40 -31.29
CA ASP A 88 -9.32 -7.16 -32.52
C ASP A 88 -8.14 -8.15 -32.71
N ASN A 89 -7.66 -8.73 -31.62
CA ASN A 89 -6.66 -9.80 -31.57
C ASN A 89 -7.15 -11.18 -32.09
N ALA A 90 -8.41 -11.32 -32.53
CA ALA A 90 -9.00 -12.53 -33.13
C ALA A 90 -8.17 -13.10 -34.27
N SER A 91 -7.87 -12.25 -35.25
CA SER A 91 -7.01 -12.52 -36.40
C SER A 91 -5.52 -12.52 -36.07
N ALA A 92 -5.16 -12.25 -34.80
CA ALA A 92 -3.79 -11.99 -34.37
C ALA A 92 -3.16 -13.13 -33.54
N VAL A 93 -3.82 -14.27 -33.33
CA VAL A 93 -3.29 -15.41 -32.52
C VAL A 93 -1.83 -15.79 -32.88
N PRO A 94 -1.39 -15.85 -34.16
CA PRO A 94 0.00 -16.15 -34.51
C PRO A 94 1.01 -15.02 -34.25
N THR A 95 0.54 -13.77 -34.18
CA THR A 95 1.33 -12.60 -33.79
C THR A 95 1.36 -12.44 -32.28
N LEU A 96 0.25 -12.72 -31.59
CA LEU A 96 0.16 -12.77 -30.15
C LEU A 96 1.09 -13.85 -29.60
N SER A 97 1.10 -15.05 -30.17
CA SER A 97 2.03 -16.13 -29.78
C SER A 97 3.53 -15.80 -29.99
N LYS A 98 3.89 -14.68 -30.64
CA LYS A 98 5.27 -14.19 -30.77
C LYS A 98 5.63 -13.12 -29.74
N ASN A 99 4.64 -12.38 -29.24
CA ASN A 99 4.82 -11.25 -28.32
C ASN A 99 4.34 -11.54 -26.89
N ALA A 100 3.47 -12.54 -26.70
CA ALA A 100 2.93 -12.95 -25.41
C ALA A 100 3.98 -13.65 -24.54
N ALA A 101 3.90 -13.44 -23.23
CA ALA A 101 4.70 -14.18 -22.27
C ALA A 101 4.17 -15.60 -22.11
N ARG A 102 5.03 -16.60 -22.31
CA ARG A 102 4.70 -18.00 -22.06
C ARG A 102 4.91 -18.33 -20.58
N LEU A 103 3.81 -18.47 -19.84
CA LEU A 103 3.79 -18.75 -18.40
C LEU A 103 3.59 -20.25 -18.14
N SER A 104 4.17 -20.77 -17.07
CA SER A 104 3.79 -22.08 -16.53
C SER A 104 2.33 -22.06 -16.03
N PRO A 105 1.62 -23.21 -16.00
CA PRO A 105 0.27 -23.26 -15.45
C PRO A 105 0.17 -22.75 -14.00
N SER A 106 1.20 -22.98 -13.18
CA SER A 106 1.31 -22.47 -11.81
C SER A 106 1.48 -20.95 -11.72
N GLU A 107 2.26 -20.33 -12.60
CA GLU A 107 2.41 -18.86 -12.66
C GLU A 107 1.11 -18.22 -13.16
N CYS A 108 0.53 -18.78 -14.22
CA CYS A 108 -0.77 -18.39 -14.76
C CYS A 108 -1.86 -18.43 -13.68
N TYR A 109 -1.95 -19.51 -12.91
CA TYR A 109 -2.84 -19.61 -11.75
C TYR A 109 -2.54 -18.54 -10.70
N SER A 110 -1.27 -18.29 -10.37
CA SER A 110 -0.87 -17.27 -9.38
C SER A 110 -1.17 -15.82 -9.78
N ILE A 111 -1.61 -15.58 -11.03
CA ILE A 111 -1.98 -14.26 -11.55
C ILE A 111 -3.51 -14.18 -11.76
N TYR A 112 -4.08 -15.15 -12.46
CA TYR A 112 -5.47 -15.10 -12.92
C TYR A 112 -6.48 -15.81 -12.00
N ALA A 113 -6.06 -16.66 -11.06
CA ALA A 113 -7.02 -17.39 -10.24
C ALA A 113 -7.94 -16.45 -9.44
N PRO A 114 -9.18 -16.85 -9.14
CA PRO A 114 -10.11 -16.07 -8.32
C PRO A 114 -9.56 -15.66 -6.94
N GLN A 115 -8.56 -16.37 -6.43
CA GLN A 115 -7.87 -16.11 -5.15
C GLN A 115 -6.48 -15.45 -5.30
N ALA A 116 -6.00 -15.22 -6.53
CA ALA A 116 -4.64 -14.72 -6.81
C ALA A 116 -4.41 -13.28 -6.37
N CYS A 117 -5.44 -12.42 -6.47
CA CYS A 117 -5.38 -11.00 -6.13
C CYS A 117 -4.32 -10.15 -6.88
N ALA A 118 -3.83 -10.60 -8.04
CA ALA A 118 -2.67 -9.99 -8.70
C ALA A 118 -2.94 -8.62 -9.37
N GLY A 119 -4.20 -8.29 -9.67
CA GLY A 119 -4.60 -6.96 -10.17
C GLY A 119 -4.07 -6.58 -11.57
N LEU A 120 -3.79 -7.57 -12.43
CA LEU A 120 -3.58 -7.40 -13.88
C LEU A 120 -2.62 -6.26 -14.28
N ARG A 121 -1.52 -6.16 -13.52
CA ARG A 121 -0.46 -5.15 -13.65
C ARG A 121 0.34 -5.28 -14.96
N ASP A 122 0.94 -6.45 -15.12
CA ASP A 122 1.98 -6.73 -16.09
C ASP A 122 1.45 -7.57 -17.27
N PHE A 123 0.22 -8.08 -17.13
CA PHE A 123 -0.49 -8.85 -18.14
C PHE A 123 -1.97 -8.44 -18.20
N GLN A 124 -2.57 -8.56 -19.39
CA GLN A 124 -3.99 -8.31 -19.64
C GLN A 124 -4.69 -9.63 -20.01
N ASP A 125 -4.88 -9.90 -21.30
CA ASP A 125 -5.64 -11.07 -21.78
C ASP A 125 -4.80 -12.36 -21.68
N VAL A 126 -5.47 -13.50 -21.50
CA VAL A 126 -4.81 -14.81 -21.29
C VAL A 126 -5.42 -15.92 -22.13
N PHE A 127 -4.52 -16.66 -22.80
CA PHE A 127 -4.83 -17.82 -23.63
C PHE A 127 -4.30 -19.07 -22.93
N ILE A 128 -5.21 -19.92 -22.46
CA ILE A 128 -4.93 -21.12 -21.69
C ILE A 128 -4.89 -22.30 -22.67
N ILE A 129 -3.70 -22.85 -22.89
CA ILE A 129 -3.47 -23.87 -23.92
C ILE A 129 -3.56 -25.27 -23.31
N THR A 130 -4.49 -26.06 -23.83
CA THR A 130 -4.86 -27.40 -23.35
C THR A 130 -4.36 -28.51 -24.27
N ARG A 131 -4.11 -29.71 -23.73
CA ARG A 131 -3.66 -30.86 -24.52
C ARG A 131 -4.79 -31.48 -25.33
N GLY A 132 -4.69 -31.33 -26.66
CA GLY A 132 -5.53 -31.97 -27.67
C GLY A 132 -5.47 -31.18 -28.98
N ASP A 133 -6.18 -31.65 -30.00
CA ASP A 133 -6.38 -30.92 -31.25
C ASP A 133 -7.76 -30.22 -31.33
N GLY A 134 -8.57 -30.32 -30.27
CA GLY A 134 -9.89 -29.71 -30.17
C GLY A 134 -11.00 -30.74 -29.93
N TRP A 135 -12.22 -30.36 -30.28
CA TRP A 135 -13.43 -31.18 -30.15
C TRP A 135 -14.30 -31.08 -31.41
N LYS A 136 -15.26 -31.98 -31.59
CA LYS A 136 -16.26 -31.91 -32.66
C LYS A 136 -17.66 -31.78 -32.09
N ARG A 137 -18.52 -31.03 -32.77
CA ARG A 137 -19.93 -30.87 -32.37
C ARG A 137 -20.67 -32.21 -32.35
N SER A 138 -20.39 -33.10 -33.32
CA SER A 138 -20.88 -34.49 -33.36
C SER A 138 -20.56 -35.32 -32.11
N ASP A 139 -19.44 -35.02 -31.46
CA ASP A 139 -18.86 -35.87 -30.42
C ASP A 139 -19.20 -35.33 -29.04
N LEU A 140 -19.29 -34.00 -28.90
CA LEU A 140 -19.41 -33.30 -27.61
C LEU A 140 -20.81 -32.74 -27.31
N TRP A 141 -21.59 -32.33 -28.31
CA TRP A 141 -22.92 -31.74 -28.10
C TRP A 141 -24.03 -32.74 -28.45
N ASN A 142 -25.09 -32.79 -27.63
CA ASN A 142 -26.24 -33.67 -27.85
C ASN A 142 -27.48 -32.86 -28.23
N LEU A 143 -27.53 -32.38 -29.48
CA LEU A 143 -28.63 -31.57 -30.01
C LEU A 143 -29.75 -32.43 -30.64
N SER A 144 -30.95 -31.85 -30.75
CA SER A 144 -32.01 -32.34 -31.65
C SER A 144 -31.68 -32.00 -33.11
N ASP A 145 -32.33 -32.65 -34.08
CA ASP A 145 -32.06 -32.43 -35.51
C ASP A 145 -32.31 -30.96 -35.94
N ALA A 146 -33.34 -30.31 -35.38
CA ALA A 146 -33.64 -28.90 -35.67
C ALA A 146 -32.54 -27.95 -35.13
N ALA A 147 -31.96 -28.25 -33.97
CA ALA A 147 -30.80 -27.52 -33.47
C ALA A 147 -29.51 -27.92 -34.21
N ASP A 148 -29.42 -29.14 -34.75
CA ASP A 148 -28.28 -29.60 -35.55
C ASP A 148 -28.15 -28.83 -36.87
N GLU A 149 -29.27 -28.54 -37.54
CA GLU A 149 -29.33 -27.66 -38.71
C GLU A 149 -29.03 -26.19 -38.33
N LEU A 150 -29.61 -25.70 -37.22
CA LEU A 150 -29.46 -24.32 -36.75
C LEU A 150 -27.99 -23.96 -36.43
N TRP A 151 -27.24 -24.89 -35.83
CA TRP A 151 -25.83 -24.67 -35.44
C TRP A 151 -24.81 -24.97 -36.54
N GLU A 152 -25.18 -25.66 -37.63
CA GLU A 152 -24.25 -26.02 -38.72
C GLU A 152 -23.51 -24.83 -39.38
N PRO A 153 -24.13 -23.67 -39.67
CA PRO A 153 -23.41 -22.53 -40.25
C PRO A 153 -22.43 -21.85 -39.28
N ILE A 154 -22.57 -22.06 -37.97
CA ILE A 154 -21.75 -21.41 -36.93
C ILE A 154 -20.64 -22.35 -36.44
N VAL A 155 -20.99 -23.59 -36.10
CA VAL A 155 -20.07 -24.63 -35.60
C VAL A 155 -20.31 -25.93 -36.39
N PRO A 156 -19.62 -26.17 -37.52
CA PRO A 156 -19.94 -27.30 -38.41
C PRO A 156 -19.73 -28.68 -37.77
N ARG A 157 -20.70 -29.60 -37.93
CA ARG A 157 -20.91 -30.84 -37.15
C ARG A 157 -19.66 -31.70 -37.01
N ASN A 158 -18.97 -31.89 -38.13
CA ASN A 158 -17.86 -32.83 -38.28
C ASN A 158 -16.48 -32.14 -38.31
N LYS A 159 -16.42 -30.80 -38.32
CA LYS A 159 -15.16 -30.06 -38.19
C LYS A 159 -14.68 -30.08 -36.76
N THR A 160 -13.35 -30.11 -36.59
CA THR A 160 -12.74 -29.95 -35.27
C THR A 160 -12.68 -28.45 -34.94
N ASN A 161 -13.31 -28.05 -33.84
CA ASN A 161 -13.17 -26.73 -33.25
C ASN A 161 -12.01 -26.76 -32.23
N SER A 162 -11.03 -25.88 -32.41
CA SER A 162 -9.89 -25.75 -31.49
C SER A 162 -10.14 -24.82 -30.30
N LEU A 163 -11.27 -24.10 -30.26
CA LEU A 163 -11.68 -23.21 -29.16
C LEU A 163 -12.61 -23.92 -28.16
N TRP A 164 -12.29 -23.90 -26.86
CA TRP A 164 -13.17 -24.44 -25.80
C TRP A 164 -14.08 -23.38 -25.18
N SER A 165 -13.59 -22.15 -24.98
CA SER A 165 -14.38 -21.01 -24.51
C SER A 165 -13.58 -19.72 -24.72
N SER A 166 -14.26 -18.61 -25.00
CA SER A 166 -13.70 -17.26 -24.93
C SER A 166 -14.73 -16.34 -24.29
N THR A 167 -14.36 -15.65 -23.21
CA THR A 167 -15.29 -14.81 -22.45
C THR A 167 -14.58 -13.58 -21.86
N GLN A 168 -15.33 -12.49 -21.67
CA GLN A 168 -14.83 -11.29 -20.99
C GLN A 168 -14.95 -11.48 -19.48
N CYS A 169 -13.86 -11.19 -18.77
CA CYS A 169 -13.72 -11.41 -17.34
C CYS A 169 -13.36 -10.12 -16.62
N GLU A 170 -13.85 -10.03 -15.38
CA GLU A 170 -13.52 -8.97 -14.44
C GLU A 170 -12.90 -9.61 -13.20
N MET A 171 -11.98 -8.90 -12.55
CA MET A 171 -11.41 -9.26 -11.25
C MET A 171 -11.40 -8.03 -10.35
N HIS A 172 -12.05 -8.11 -9.19
CA HIS A 172 -12.06 -7.01 -8.23
C HIS A 172 -11.55 -7.43 -6.86
N GLY A 173 -10.70 -6.58 -6.27
CA GLY A 173 -10.37 -6.61 -4.85
C GLY A 173 -11.40 -5.81 -4.03
N LYS A 174 -11.86 -6.39 -2.92
CA LYS A 174 -12.75 -5.75 -1.94
C LYS A 174 -12.21 -5.97 -0.53
N ALA A 175 -12.40 -5.01 0.37
CA ALA A 175 -12.09 -5.21 1.78
C ALA A 175 -13.18 -6.08 2.44
N ASP A 176 -12.78 -7.20 3.05
CA ASP A 176 -13.66 -7.98 3.93
C ASP A 176 -13.80 -7.32 5.31
N ASN A 177 -14.78 -7.75 6.10
CA ASN A 177 -15.00 -7.38 7.49
C ASN A 177 -13.75 -7.51 8.38
N ARG A 178 -12.81 -8.43 8.06
CA ARG A 178 -11.51 -8.56 8.74
C ARG A 178 -10.46 -7.53 8.33
N ARG A 179 -10.82 -6.58 7.45
CA ARG A 179 -9.96 -5.52 6.87
C ARG A 179 -8.80 -6.04 6.02
N THR A 180 -8.92 -7.26 5.52
CA THR A 180 -8.05 -7.87 4.52
C THR A 180 -8.67 -7.71 3.12
N SER A 181 -7.86 -7.50 2.09
CA SER A 181 -8.33 -7.58 0.70
C SER A 181 -8.66 -9.03 0.35
N VAL A 182 -9.91 -9.27 -0.04
CA VAL A 182 -10.40 -10.50 -0.66
C VAL A 182 -10.73 -10.19 -2.11
N CYS A 183 -10.45 -11.11 -3.02
CA CYS A 183 -10.69 -10.90 -4.45
C CYS A 183 -11.83 -11.80 -4.94
N ARG A 184 -12.50 -11.31 -5.98
CA ARG A 184 -13.57 -12.00 -6.71
C ARG A 184 -13.25 -11.88 -8.20
N SER A 185 -13.63 -12.88 -8.99
CA SER A 185 -13.59 -12.81 -10.45
C SER A 185 -14.88 -13.36 -11.02
N SER A 186 -15.41 -12.69 -12.04
CA SER A 186 -16.63 -13.13 -12.75
C SER A 186 -16.41 -14.39 -13.59
N CYS A 187 -15.17 -14.89 -13.73
CA CYS A 187 -14.83 -16.10 -14.49
C CYS A 187 -14.40 -17.30 -13.61
N ASN A 188 -14.88 -17.35 -12.36
CA ASN A 188 -14.59 -18.41 -11.38
C ASN A 188 -14.84 -19.84 -11.93
N GLY A 189 -15.86 -20.03 -12.78
CA GLY A 189 -16.17 -21.32 -13.41
C GLY A 189 -15.20 -21.73 -14.53
N VAL A 190 -14.63 -20.77 -15.26
CA VAL A 190 -13.63 -21.02 -16.33
C VAL A 190 -12.23 -21.20 -15.75
N LEU A 191 -11.91 -20.42 -14.71
CA LEU A 191 -10.62 -20.38 -14.03
C LEU A 191 -10.51 -21.42 -12.89
N SER A 192 -11.36 -22.46 -12.91
CA SER A 192 -11.41 -23.57 -11.95
C SER A 192 -10.27 -24.57 -12.19
N PHE A 193 -9.04 -24.09 -12.05
CA PHE A 193 -7.80 -24.85 -12.20
C PHE A 193 -7.49 -25.64 -10.93
N PHE A 194 -6.96 -26.85 -11.10
CA PHE A 194 -6.44 -27.68 -10.03
C PHE A 194 -5.17 -28.42 -10.44
N GLU A 195 -4.23 -28.60 -9.51
CA GLU A 195 -3.04 -29.42 -9.70
C GLU A 195 -3.27 -30.84 -9.16
N VAL A 196 -2.89 -31.86 -9.93
CA VAL A 196 -2.74 -33.23 -9.42
C VAL A 196 -1.43 -33.84 -9.88
N LYS A 197 -0.54 -34.11 -8.92
CA LYS A 197 0.79 -34.75 -9.14
C LYS A 197 1.65 -34.01 -10.17
N GLY A 198 1.71 -32.68 -10.12
CA GLY A 198 2.49 -31.86 -11.06
C GLY A 198 1.85 -31.64 -12.44
N SER A 199 0.65 -32.20 -12.71
CA SER A 199 -0.15 -31.85 -13.89
C SER A 199 -1.29 -30.90 -13.50
N TRP A 200 -1.48 -29.82 -14.25
CA TRP A 200 -2.57 -28.87 -14.05
C TRP A 200 -3.73 -29.17 -14.99
N ALA A 201 -4.97 -28.99 -14.53
CA ALA A 201 -6.17 -29.15 -15.35
C ALA A 201 -7.30 -28.20 -14.94
N ILE A 202 -8.25 -27.96 -15.86
CA ILE A 202 -9.53 -27.28 -15.60
C ILE A 202 -10.60 -28.33 -15.30
N ASP A 203 -11.39 -28.18 -14.23
CA ASP A 203 -12.52 -29.09 -13.95
C ASP A 203 -13.76 -28.69 -14.76
N LEU A 204 -14.20 -29.57 -15.66
CA LEU A 204 -15.39 -29.33 -16.48
C LEU A 204 -16.70 -29.65 -15.74
N ARG A 205 -16.66 -30.17 -14.51
CA ARG A 205 -17.89 -30.36 -13.70
C ARG A 205 -18.65 -29.06 -13.47
N SER A 206 -17.95 -27.94 -13.41
CA SER A 206 -18.56 -26.60 -13.33
C SER A 206 -19.27 -26.21 -14.62
N TRP A 207 -18.87 -26.78 -15.77
CA TRP A 207 -19.44 -26.47 -17.09
C TRP A 207 -20.75 -27.24 -17.35
N TYR A 208 -21.58 -27.43 -16.31
CA TYR A 208 -22.79 -28.23 -16.34
C TYR A 208 -23.99 -27.49 -15.73
N THR A 209 -25.18 -27.79 -16.26
CA THR A 209 -26.48 -27.13 -16.03
C THR A 209 -26.59 -25.70 -16.54
N SER A 210 -27.66 -25.44 -17.30
CA SER A 210 -28.18 -24.11 -17.58
C SER A 210 -29.72 -24.20 -17.61
N PRO A 211 -30.45 -23.66 -16.63
CA PRO A 211 -31.91 -23.67 -16.63
C PRO A 211 -32.53 -22.73 -17.68
N TRP A 212 -32.71 -23.28 -18.89
CA TRP A 212 -33.77 -22.98 -19.87
C TRP A 212 -33.73 -21.65 -20.65
N ASN A 213 -33.60 -21.79 -21.98
CA ASN A 213 -34.65 -21.32 -22.90
C ASN A 213 -34.72 -22.28 -24.11
N ASP A 214 -35.90 -22.80 -24.45
CA ASP A 214 -36.06 -24.00 -25.29
C ASP A 214 -35.75 -23.83 -26.79
N THR A 215 -35.58 -22.60 -27.28
CA THR A 215 -35.64 -22.30 -28.72
C THR A 215 -34.31 -22.40 -29.48
N ILE A 216 -33.16 -22.29 -28.81
CA ILE A 216 -31.82 -22.21 -29.45
C ILE A 216 -30.96 -23.45 -29.15
N TYR A 217 -31.25 -24.15 -28.05
CA TYR A 217 -30.40 -25.21 -27.49
C TYR A 217 -31.10 -26.57 -27.38
N SER A 218 -32.22 -26.77 -28.09
CA SER A 218 -33.10 -27.94 -27.92
C SER A 218 -32.34 -29.26 -28.08
N SER A 219 -32.08 -29.91 -26.95
CA SER A 219 -31.37 -31.18 -26.89
C SER A 219 -32.32 -32.33 -27.22
N SER A 220 -31.78 -33.54 -27.37
CA SER A 220 -32.62 -34.75 -27.51
C SER A 220 -33.26 -35.21 -26.18
N GLY A 221 -33.17 -34.41 -25.12
CA GLY A 221 -33.74 -34.65 -23.80
C GLY A 221 -34.08 -33.36 -23.05
N SER A 222 -34.14 -33.41 -21.71
CA SER A 222 -34.55 -32.27 -20.86
C SER A 222 -33.43 -31.34 -20.40
N GLU A 223 -32.18 -31.60 -20.80
CA GLU A 223 -31.01 -30.79 -20.45
C GLU A 223 -30.02 -30.72 -21.62
N PHE A 224 -29.44 -29.55 -21.86
CA PHE A 224 -28.20 -29.44 -22.66
C PHE A 224 -26.99 -29.74 -21.75
N GLY A 225 -26.08 -30.58 -22.22
CA GLY A 225 -24.87 -30.93 -21.47
C GLY A 225 -23.79 -31.53 -22.36
N LEU A 226 -22.53 -31.29 -21.99
CA LEU A 226 -21.37 -31.81 -22.70
C LEU A 226 -21.29 -33.33 -22.55
N ARG A 227 -21.07 -34.04 -23.67
CA ARG A 227 -20.93 -35.50 -23.68
C ARG A 227 -19.58 -35.90 -23.07
N TYR A 228 -19.58 -36.11 -21.77
CA TYR A 228 -18.41 -36.48 -20.96
C TYR A 228 -17.79 -37.85 -21.28
N SER A 229 -18.41 -38.64 -22.16
CA SER A 229 -17.86 -39.88 -22.74
C SER A 229 -17.22 -39.69 -24.13
N SER A 230 -17.08 -38.46 -24.61
CA SER A 230 -16.42 -38.14 -25.88
C SER A 230 -14.91 -38.34 -25.83
N ALA A 231 -14.31 -38.77 -26.95
CA ALA A 231 -12.86 -38.96 -27.06
C ALA A 231 -12.06 -37.65 -26.98
N SER A 232 -12.72 -36.50 -27.16
CA SER A 232 -12.14 -35.16 -27.02
C SER A 232 -11.88 -34.76 -25.56
N LEU A 233 -12.43 -35.49 -24.58
CA LEU A 233 -12.30 -35.18 -23.16
C LEU A 233 -11.50 -36.24 -22.40
N GLN A 234 -10.57 -35.79 -21.57
CA GLN A 234 -9.84 -36.68 -20.67
C GLN A 234 -10.66 -36.91 -19.40
N THR A 235 -11.05 -38.15 -19.15
CA THR A 235 -11.56 -38.57 -17.83
C THR A 235 -10.38 -38.81 -16.89
N ARG A 236 -10.36 -38.11 -15.75
CA ARG A 236 -9.28 -38.20 -14.75
C ARG A 236 -9.86 -38.02 -13.35
N TYR A 237 -9.54 -38.93 -12.42
CA TYR A 237 -10.02 -38.88 -11.03
C TYR A 237 -11.55 -38.73 -10.87
N ASN A 238 -12.33 -39.38 -11.75
CA ASN A 238 -13.79 -39.31 -11.83
C ASN A 238 -14.37 -37.89 -12.11
N SER A 239 -13.56 -36.95 -12.61
CA SER A 239 -14.03 -35.77 -13.35
C SER A 239 -13.62 -35.87 -14.82
N THR A 240 -14.25 -35.05 -15.65
CA THR A 240 -13.79 -34.69 -16.99
C THR A 240 -13.01 -33.39 -16.89
N ALA A 241 -11.81 -33.36 -17.47
CA ALA A 241 -10.90 -32.24 -17.28
C ALA A 241 -10.04 -31.99 -18.52
N LEU A 242 -9.68 -30.73 -18.75
CA LEU A 242 -8.74 -30.33 -19.80
C LEU A 242 -7.36 -30.14 -19.17
N GLU A 243 -6.36 -30.95 -19.55
CA GLU A 243 -4.98 -30.77 -19.05
C GLU A 243 -4.35 -29.52 -19.66
N VAL A 244 -3.92 -28.59 -18.81
CA VAL A 244 -3.30 -27.31 -19.19
C VAL A 244 -1.80 -27.52 -19.38
N LEU A 245 -1.29 -27.14 -20.55
CA LEU A 245 0.12 -27.26 -20.92
C LEU A 245 0.92 -26.00 -20.51
N TYR A 246 0.38 -24.82 -20.83
CA TYR A 246 0.95 -23.50 -20.56
C TYR A 246 -0.11 -22.42 -20.79
N CYS A 247 0.16 -21.20 -20.34
CA CYS A 247 -0.61 -20.03 -20.74
C CYS A 247 0.26 -19.12 -21.61
N LEU A 248 -0.39 -18.38 -22.52
CA LEU A 248 0.17 -17.21 -23.19
C LEU A 248 -0.57 -15.99 -22.64
N ALA A 249 0.14 -15.09 -21.96
CA ALA A 249 -0.41 -13.87 -21.39
C ALA A 249 0.08 -12.65 -22.18
N GLU A 250 -0.83 -11.76 -22.57
CA GLU A 250 -0.48 -10.54 -23.32
C GLU A 250 0.20 -9.53 -22.37
N PRO A 251 1.47 -9.14 -22.60
CA PRO A 251 2.20 -8.25 -21.71
C PRO A 251 1.62 -6.84 -21.77
N ARG A 252 1.08 -6.39 -20.65
CA ARG A 252 0.54 -5.03 -20.50
C ARG A 252 1.71 -4.08 -20.21
N ALA A 253 1.75 -2.94 -20.91
CA ALA A 253 2.76 -1.92 -20.64
C ALA A 253 2.47 -1.27 -19.26
N SER A 254 3.11 -1.76 -18.20
CA SER A 254 2.89 -1.27 -16.84
C SER A 254 3.40 0.16 -16.66
N ILE A 255 2.49 1.12 -16.78
CA ILE A 255 2.78 2.56 -16.69
C ILE A 255 3.13 2.89 -15.22
N CYS A 256 4.43 2.89 -14.92
CA CYS A 256 4.96 3.30 -13.62
C CYS A 256 4.74 4.81 -13.41
N ALA A 257 3.54 5.16 -12.92
CA ALA A 257 3.13 6.53 -12.68
C ALA A 257 3.50 6.99 -11.26
N VAL A 258 3.82 8.27 -11.13
CA VAL A 258 4.14 8.92 -9.86
C VAL A 258 3.17 10.07 -9.63
N ALA A 259 2.33 9.97 -8.59
CA ALA A 259 1.43 11.03 -8.18
C ALA A 259 2.21 12.11 -7.43
N LEU A 260 2.10 13.36 -7.91
CA LEU A 260 2.66 14.55 -7.28
C LEU A 260 1.53 15.42 -6.73
N SER A 261 1.40 15.51 -5.41
CA SER A 261 0.40 16.37 -4.79
C SER A 261 0.82 17.85 -4.90
N ARG A 262 0.19 18.57 -5.83
CA ARG A 262 0.35 20.02 -6.01
C ARG A 262 0.12 20.82 -4.72
N PRO A 263 -0.97 20.65 -3.94
CA PRO A 263 -1.18 21.44 -2.72
C PRO A 263 -0.14 21.13 -1.64
N LEU A 264 0.24 19.87 -1.44
CA LEU A 264 1.23 19.49 -0.42
C LEU A 264 2.65 19.95 -0.81
N LEU A 265 3.00 19.90 -2.10
CA LEU A 265 4.24 20.50 -2.61
C LEU A 265 4.28 22.01 -2.38
N LEU A 266 3.18 22.72 -2.66
CA LEU A 266 3.07 24.17 -2.43
C LEU A 266 3.23 24.53 -0.95
N VAL A 267 2.61 23.78 -0.04
CA VAL A 267 2.79 23.95 1.41
C VAL A 267 4.24 23.70 1.84
N VAL A 268 4.91 22.68 1.28
CA VAL A 268 6.35 22.43 1.52
C VAL A 268 7.20 23.60 1.02
N VAL A 269 6.97 24.09 -0.20
CA VAL A 269 7.71 25.23 -0.78
C VAL A 269 7.54 26.47 0.08
N ILE A 270 6.31 26.83 0.48
CA ILE A 270 6.06 27.96 1.39
C ILE A 270 6.76 27.75 2.74
N SER A 271 6.69 26.54 3.33
CA SER A 271 7.36 26.25 4.61
C SER A 271 8.89 26.41 4.52
N VAL A 272 9.50 25.97 3.42
CA VAL A 272 10.94 26.12 3.17
C VAL A 272 11.30 27.59 2.91
N SER A 273 10.52 28.32 2.11
CA SER A 273 10.72 29.75 1.85
C SER A 273 10.62 30.59 3.13
N VAL A 274 9.63 30.33 3.99
CA VAL A 274 9.48 30.99 5.29
C VAL A 274 10.65 30.66 6.22
N LYS A 275 11.09 29.40 6.29
CA LYS A 275 12.29 29.02 7.07
C LYS A 275 13.55 29.72 6.56
N LEU A 276 13.76 29.79 5.24
CA LEU A 276 14.89 30.48 4.63
C LEU A 276 14.85 31.99 4.95
N LEU A 277 13.69 32.63 4.81
CA LEU A 277 13.52 34.05 5.15
C LEU A 277 13.75 34.31 6.65
N LEU A 278 13.27 33.45 7.53
CA LEU A 278 13.57 33.53 8.97
C LEU A 278 15.06 33.37 9.26
N CYS A 279 15.75 32.42 8.60
CA CYS A 279 17.21 32.29 8.71
C CYS A 279 17.95 33.54 8.23
N ILE A 280 17.52 34.15 7.12
CA ILE A 280 18.10 35.42 6.60
C ILE A 280 17.86 36.56 7.59
N VAL A 281 16.65 36.70 8.13
CA VAL A 281 16.32 37.74 9.13
C VAL A 281 17.13 37.54 10.42
N VAL A 282 17.27 36.30 10.90
CA VAL A 282 18.11 35.96 12.08
C VAL A 282 19.56 36.32 11.82
N VAL A 283 20.16 35.92 10.69
CA VAL A 283 21.55 36.24 10.36
C VAL A 283 21.75 37.75 10.19
N TRP A 284 20.80 38.46 9.58
CA TRP A 284 20.90 39.92 9.36
C TRP A 284 20.67 40.75 10.63
N LYS A 285 19.87 40.27 11.60
CA LYS A 285 19.58 40.99 12.85
C LYS A 285 20.49 40.62 14.02
N LEU A 286 20.97 39.37 14.09
CA LEU A 286 21.76 38.85 15.21
C LEU A 286 23.21 38.53 14.83
N GLY A 287 23.57 38.57 13.54
CA GLY A 287 24.92 38.26 13.06
C GLY A 287 26.01 39.25 13.49
N SER A 288 25.64 40.41 14.02
CA SER A 288 26.55 41.39 14.64
C SER A 288 26.89 41.08 16.10
N GLU A 289 26.13 40.22 16.78
CA GLU A 289 26.34 39.87 18.19
C GLU A 289 27.24 38.63 18.32
N GLU A 290 27.96 38.47 19.44
CA GLU A 290 28.66 37.20 19.72
C GLU A 290 27.65 36.19 20.28
N PRO A 291 27.32 35.09 19.56
CA PRO A 291 26.19 34.25 19.93
C PRO A 291 26.52 33.38 21.15
N LEU A 292 25.75 33.55 22.23
CA LEU A 292 25.89 32.79 23.48
C LEU A 292 25.31 31.37 23.33
N VAL A 293 25.97 30.51 22.53
CA VAL A 293 25.50 29.14 22.24
C VAL A 293 25.87 28.16 23.36
N THR A 294 26.99 28.37 24.04
CA THR A 294 27.48 27.47 25.10
C THR A 294 27.55 28.14 26.47
N LEU A 295 27.61 27.30 27.52
CA LEU A 295 27.95 27.72 28.87
C LEU A 295 29.30 28.47 28.92
N GLY A 296 30.29 28.03 28.13
CA GLY A 296 31.57 28.71 28.03
C GLY A 296 31.50 30.06 27.34
N ASP A 297 30.64 30.23 26.32
CA ASP A 297 30.39 31.54 25.69
C ASP A 297 29.80 32.53 26.69
N ALA A 298 28.86 32.09 27.54
CA ALA A 298 28.29 32.91 28.60
C ALA A 298 29.33 33.29 29.68
N ILE A 299 30.17 32.34 30.12
CA ILE A 299 31.26 32.62 31.08
C ILE A 299 32.29 33.58 30.48
N ALA A 300 32.70 33.37 29.22
CA ALA A 300 33.66 34.22 28.53
C ALA A 300 33.11 35.64 28.32
N SER A 301 31.84 35.75 27.89
CA SER A 301 31.12 37.03 27.75
C SER A 301 31.09 37.78 29.08
N PHE A 302 30.62 37.14 30.16
CA PHE A 302 30.55 37.73 31.51
C PHE A 302 31.92 38.19 32.05
N ILE A 303 32.99 37.45 31.79
CA ILE A 303 34.36 37.86 32.18
C ILE A 303 34.88 39.03 31.33
N SER A 304 34.49 39.12 30.05
CA SER A 304 34.94 40.17 29.13
C SER A 304 34.13 41.48 29.21
N ALA A 305 32.85 41.40 29.58
CA ALA A 305 31.92 42.51 29.70
C ALA A 305 31.74 42.90 31.17
N GLN A 306 32.84 43.31 31.81
CA GLN A 306 32.84 43.79 33.18
C GLN A 306 32.03 45.09 33.28
N SER A 307 30.99 45.13 34.11
CA SER A 307 30.06 46.27 34.21
C SER A 307 30.68 47.47 34.93
N ASP A 308 30.41 48.67 34.43
CA ASP A 308 30.86 49.95 35.01
C ASP A 308 30.18 50.27 36.37
N GLY A 309 30.66 49.63 37.44
CA GLY A 309 30.48 50.03 38.85
C GLY A 309 29.09 49.85 39.49
N GLU A 310 28.00 50.21 38.82
CA GLU A 310 26.66 50.32 39.44
C GLU A 310 25.79 49.05 39.39
N ALA A 311 26.22 48.02 38.64
CA ALA A 311 25.43 46.81 38.40
C ALA A 311 26.23 45.50 38.55
N ASP A 312 27.15 45.42 39.52
CA ASP A 312 27.86 44.17 39.86
C ASP A 312 26.93 43.15 40.52
N THR A 313 26.10 42.50 39.70
CA THR A 313 25.17 41.46 40.13
C THR A 313 25.89 40.12 40.17
N GLY A 314 26.24 39.66 41.37
CA GLY A 314 26.75 38.30 41.58
C GLY A 314 25.80 37.20 41.05
N PRO A 315 26.23 35.92 41.03
CA PRO A 315 25.60 34.84 40.25
C PRO A 315 24.10 34.64 40.54
N LEU A 316 23.27 35.20 39.65
CA LEU A 316 21.80 35.16 39.69
C LEU A 316 21.26 33.76 39.34
N THR A 317 20.24 33.30 40.07
CA THR A 317 19.50 32.08 39.72
C THR A 317 18.40 32.39 38.70
N GLN A 318 18.09 31.41 37.84
CA GLN A 318 17.05 31.57 36.80
C GLN A 318 15.67 31.91 37.39
N ASP A 319 15.35 31.41 38.58
CA ASP A 319 14.08 31.66 39.27
C ASP A 319 13.99 33.08 39.84
N PHE A 320 15.11 33.67 40.28
CA PHE A 320 15.16 35.08 40.68
C PHE A 320 14.90 35.99 39.49
N VAL A 321 15.56 35.73 38.35
CA VAL A 321 15.29 36.48 37.11
C VAL A 321 13.83 36.33 36.69
N ARG A 322 13.30 35.09 36.61
CA ARG A 322 11.90 34.82 36.23
C ARG A 322 10.87 35.48 37.14
N SER A 323 11.10 35.53 38.45
CA SER A 323 10.20 36.21 39.40
C SER A 323 10.29 37.73 39.30
N SER A 324 11.50 38.28 39.12
CA SER A 324 11.71 39.71 38.86
C SER A 324 11.02 40.17 37.57
N THR A 325 11.11 39.40 36.47
CA THR A 325 10.46 39.76 35.19
C THR A 325 8.93 39.75 35.26
N LYS A 326 8.34 38.91 36.13
CA LYS A 326 6.89 38.91 36.36
C LYS A 326 6.43 40.13 37.16
N ASN A 327 7.16 40.52 38.19
CA ASN A 327 6.80 41.63 39.08
C ASN A 327 7.26 43.01 38.53
N LYS A 328 6.69 43.43 37.39
CA LYS A 328 6.98 44.71 36.70
C LYS A 328 6.80 46.00 37.53
N GLY A 329 6.27 45.92 38.75
CA GLY A 329 5.87 47.07 39.56
C GLY A 329 6.83 47.48 40.69
N HIS A 330 7.99 46.84 40.84
CA HIS A 330 9.01 47.25 41.82
C HIS A 330 10.41 47.20 41.19
N ASN A 331 11.21 48.22 41.47
CA ASN A 331 12.66 48.14 41.28
C ASN A 331 13.22 47.13 42.29
N VAL A 332 13.33 45.86 41.89
CA VAL A 332 14.02 44.82 42.66
C VAL A 332 15.51 45.10 42.57
N GLY A 333 15.96 46.10 43.33
CA GLY A 333 17.36 46.52 43.38
C GLY A 333 18.26 45.32 43.65
N TYR A 334 19.27 45.15 42.80
CA TYR A 334 20.05 43.92 42.71
C TYR A 334 20.72 43.60 44.05
N ARG A 335 20.09 42.68 44.79
CA ARG A 335 20.42 42.47 46.20
C ARG A 335 21.74 41.71 46.28
N LEU A 336 22.83 42.41 46.62
CA LEU A 336 24.16 41.79 46.77
C LEU A 336 24.05 40.45 47.49
N LEU A 337 24.48 39.40 46.80
CA LEU A 337 24.42 38.04 47.30
C LEU A 337 25.41 37.91 48.46
N ARG A 338 24.88 38.07 49.68
CA ARG A 338 25.63 37.84 50.93
C ARG A 338 26.28 36.44 50.88
N PRO A 339 27.45 36.24 51.51
CA PRO A 339 28.18 34.97 51.48
C PRO A 339 27.27 33.76 51.73
N MET A 340 26.96 33.02 50.68
CA MET A 340 26.08 31.86 50.77
C MET A 340 26.86 30.69 51.36
N ARG A 341 26.40 30.19 52.51
CA ARG A 341 26.95 28.97 53.11
C ARG A 341 26.76 27.81 52.12
N TRP A 342 27.86 27.19 51.71
CA TRP A 342 27.78 25.95 50.94
C TRP A 342 27.15 24.86 51.81
N VAL A 343 26.01 24.33 51.38
CA VAL A 343 25.29 23.24 52.04
C VAL A 343 25.33 22.01 51.13
N TYR A 344 25.91 20.92 51.64
CA TYR A 344 25.91 19.64 50.93
C TYR A 344 24.51 19.01 50.95
N HIS A 345 23.71 19.28 49.91
CA HIS A 345 22.51 18.50 49.64
C HIS A 345 22.87 17.17 48.99
N ARG A 346 22.37 16.08 49.57
CA ARG A 346 22.56 14.71 49.06
C ARG A 346 21.62 14.47 47.87
N SER A 347 21.86 15.16 46.75
CA SER A 347 21.00 15.11 45.57
C SER A 347 21.39 14.00 44.59
N THR A 348 20.41 13.49 43.84
CA THR A 348 20.65 12.54 42.75
C THR A 348 21.00 13.29 41.46
N LYS A 349 21.66 12.63 40.50
CA LYS A 349 21.95 13.24 39.18
C LYS A 349 20.66 13.67 38.44
N ALA A 350 19.52 13.05 38.74
CA ALA A 350 18.22 13.43 38.19
C ALA A 350 17.72 14.80 38.68
N SER A 351 18.16 15.27 39.87
CA SER A 351 17.76 16.58 40.41
C SER A 351 18.42 17.77 39.71
N ALA A 352 19.36 17.53 38.79
CA ALA A 352 19.94 18.57 37.94
C ALA A 352 19.00 19.00 36.79
N ILE A 353 17.84 18.33 36.65
CA ILE A 353 16.85 18.57 35.61
C ILE A 353 15.53 18.92 36.30
N PRO A 354 14.84 20.02 35.92
CA PRO A 354 13.59 20.43 36.54
C PRO A 354 12.47 19.40 36.29
N PRO A 355 11.54 19.21 37.24
CA PRO A 355 10.49 18.18 37.14
C PRO A 355 9.58 18.36 35.92
N GLU A 356 9.39 19.60 35.45
CA GLU A 356 8.67 19.91 34.20
C GLU A 356 9.20 19.11 33.00
N VAL A 357 10.53 18.99 32.88
CA VAL A 357 11.20 18.33 31.75
C VAL A 357 11.22 16.80 31.91
N TRP A 358 11.32 16.31 33.15
CA TRP A 358 11.10 14.89 33.43
C TRP A 358 9.67 14.48 33.08
N ASN A 359 8.67 15.20 33.60
CA ASN A 359 7.26 14.94 33.32
C ASN A 359 6.97 14.96 31.81
N ALA A 360 7.42 15.98 31.08
CA ALA A 360 7.22 16.06 29.62
C ALA A 360 7.86 14.90 28.83
N THR A 361 8.93 14.29 29.37
CA THR A 361 9.59 13.13 28.76
C THR A 361 8.90 11.82 29.12
N SER A 362 8.45 11.66 30.38
CA SER A 362 7.63 10.51 30.80
C SER A 362 6.29 10.47 30.06
N TRP A 363 5.53 11.58 30.04
CA TRP A 363 4.27 11.66 29.30
C TRP A 363 4.44 11.30 27.81
N ALA A 364 5.56 11.70 27.18
CA ALA A 364 5.85 11.27 25.82
C ALA A 364 6.04 9.74 25.72
N LEU A 365 6.89 9.15 26.57
CA LEU A 365 7.10 7.69 26.64
C LEU A 365 5.79 6.93 26.88
N ASP A 366 5.01 7.36 27.88
CA ASP A 366 3.77 6.71 28.28
C ASP A 366 2.75 6.73 27.15
N ILE A 367 2.57 7.86 26.47
CA ILE A 367 1.73 7.98 25.26
C ILE A 367 2.22 7.02 24.16
N GLY A 368 3.53 6.93 23.93
CA GLY A 368 4.10 5.99 22.97
C GLY A 368 3.82 4.52 23.31
N ILE A 369 3.92 4.15 24.59
CA ILE A 369 3.64 2.80 25.10
C ILE A 369 2.14 2.47 24.99
N PHE A 370 1.25 3.41 25.35
CA PHE A 370 -0.19 3.24 25.20
C PHE A 370 -0.62 3.10 23.73
N LEU A 371 -0.05 3.91 22.82
CA LEU A 371 -0.33 3.80 21.39
C LEU A 371 0.18 2.47 20.82
N ALA A 372 1.42 2.07 21.12
CA ALA A 372 1.99 0.80 20.67
C ALA A 372 1.22 -0.41 21.22
N GLY A 373 0.86 -0.39 22.51
CA GLY A 373 0.05 -1.42 23.16
C GLY A 373 -1.35 -1.52 22.54
N GLY A 374 -2.01 -0.39 22.30
CA GLY A 374 -3.30 -0.34 21.61
C GLY A 374 -3.24 -0.91 20.19
N CYS A 375 -2.20 -0.58 19.42
CA CYS A 375 -1.96 -1.17 18.10
C CYS A 375 -1.72 -2.69 18.16
N LEU A 376 -0.95 -3.19 19.12
CA LEU A 376 -0.70 -4.63 19.30
C LEU A 376 -1.98 -5.39 19.68
N ILE A 377 -2.79 -4.85 20.60
CA ILE A 377 -4.09 -5.43 20.99
C ILE A 377 -5.04 -5.46 19.78
N ALA A 378 -5.09 -4.39 18.98
CA ALA A 378 -5.89 -4.35 17.75
C ALA A 378 -5.41 -5.36 16.69
N GLN A 379 -4.09 -5.53 16.50
CA GLN A 379 -3.53 -6.53 15.58
C GLN A 379 -3.90 -7.96 15.99
N MET A 380 -3.81 -8.28 17.30
CA MET A 380 -4.24 -9.57 17.84
C MET A 380 -5.75 -9.78 17.66
N GLY A 381 -6.57 -8.77 17.95
CA GLY A 381 -8.03 -8.83 17.79
C GLY A 381 -8.51 -8.99 16.33
N CYS A 382 -7.77 -8.42 15.36
CA CYS A 382 -8.06 -8.58 13.93
C CYS A 382 -7.45 -9.85 13.31
N GLY A 383 -6.69 -10.66 14.06
CA GLY A 383 -6.08 -11.90 13.56
C GLY A 383 -4.99 -11.68 12.50
N ILE A 384 -4.34 -10.51 12.49
CA ILE A 384 -3.31 -10.16 11.49
C ILE A 384 -2.02 -10.96 11.79
N PRO A 385 -1.55 -11.83 10.88
CA PRO A 385 -0.42 -12.70 11.18
C PRO A 385 0.92 -11.95 11.15
N LEU A 386 1.73 -12.14 12.20
CA LEU A 386 3.11 -11.64 12.32
C LEU A 386 4.04 -12.35 11.32
N ARG A 387 4.03 -11.89 10.05
CA ARG A 387 4.91 -12.35 8.96
C ARG A 387 5.74 -11.18 8.43
N TRP A 388 7.03 -11.22 8.74
CA TRP A 388 8.06 -10.17 8.66
C TRP A 388 8.53 -9.80 7.22
N ILE A 389 7.77 -10.21 6.19
CA ILE A 389 8.11 -10.25 4.76
C ILE A 389 6.81 -10.12 3.94
N LYS A 390 6.73 -9.54 2.73
CA LYS A 390 7.57 -8.58 1.97
C LYS A 390 6.71 -7.28 1.93
N LEU A 391 6.59 -6.49 0.85
CA LEU A 391 7.49 -5.51 0.21
C LEU A 391 6.71 -4.67 -0.84
N SER A 392 5.55 -5.15 -1.29
CA SER A 392 4.66 -4.50 -2.27
C SER A 392 3.29 -4.11 -1.69
N ALA A 393 2.56 -3.25 -2.41
CA ALA A 393 1.23 -2.77 -2.04
C ALA A 393 0.15 -3.87 -1.90
N HIS A 394 0.29 -4.98 -2.64
CA HIS A 394 -0.66 -6.11 -2.57
C HIS A 394 -0.44 -7.02 -1.35
N GLU A 395 0.68 -6.87 -0.65
CA GLU A 395 0.97 -7.61 0.58
C GLU A 395 0.46 -6.88 1.84
N ALA A 396 -0.43 -5.90 1.68
CA ALA A 396 -1.04 -5.12 2.75
C ALA A 396 -1.94 -6.00 3.64
N LYS A 397 -1.36 -6.56 4.71
CA LYS A 397 -2.03 -7.49 5.65
C LYS A 397 -3.14 -6.86 6.50
N GLY A 398 -3.32 -5.54 6.43
CA GLY A 398 -4.41 -4.82 7.05
C GLY A 398 -4.63 -3.45 6.41
N LEU A 399 -5.83 -3.23 5.89
CA LEU A 399 -6.33 -1.93 5.47
C LEU A 399 -6.88 -1.17 6.70
N LEU A 400 -6.61 0.12 6.80
CA LEU A 400 -7.33 1.00 7.71
C LEU A 400 -8.62 1.48 7.04
N SER A 401 -9.54 2.04 7.83
CA SER A 401 -10.73 2.71 7.28
C SER A 401 -10.31 3.93 6.46
N GLY A 402 -10.49 3.89 5.14
CA GLY A 402 -10.52 5.08 4.31
C GLY A 402 -11.56 6.07 4.82
N PHE A 403 -11.26 7.36 4.72
CA PHE A 403 -12.20 8.40 5.11
C PHE A 403 -13.12 8.71 3.93
N ASN A 404 -14.39 8.34 4.01
CA ASN A 404 -15.39 8.64 2.97
C ASN A 404 -15.83 10.12 3.06
N ILE A 405 -14.91 11.02 2.70
CA ILE A 405 -15.04 12.48 2.70
C ILE A 405 -14.33 13.07 1.46
N GLU A 406 -14.70 14.27 1.05
CA GLU A 406 -14.20 14.93 -0.17
C GLU A 406 -12.67 15.19 -0.22
N ASN A 407 -11.98 15.12 0.93
CA ASN A 407 -10.53 15.30 1.05
C ASN A 407 -9.86 14.06 1.70
N SER A 408 -10.34 12.87 1.31
CA SER A 408 -9.88 11.58 1.86
C SER A 408 -8.37 11.39 1.73
N PHE A 409 -7.75 11.91 0.67
CA PHE A 409 -6.31 11.87 0.44
C PHE A 409 -5.54 12.66 1.50
N ILE A 410 -5.86 13.94 1.66
CA ILE A 410 -5.10 14.86 2.51
C ILE A 410 -5.18 14.41 3.96
N LEU A 411 -6.37 13.97 4.42
CA LEU A 411 -6.53 13.44 5.77
C LEU A 411 -5.76 12.12 5.96
N SER A 412 -5.76 11.22 4.96
CA SER A 412 -4.96 9.99 5.00
C SER A 412 -3.46 10.27 5.10
N VAL A 413 -2.94 11.23 4.34
CA VAL A 413 -1.53 11.65 4.41
C VAL A 413 -1.18 12.24 5.77
N ILE A 414 -2.05 13.08 6.36
CA ILE A 414 -1.86 13.64 7.70
C ILE A 414 -1.83 12.54 8.76
N VAL A 415 -2.80 11.61 8.74
CA VAL A 415 -2.89 10.51 9.72
C VAL A 415 -1.68 9.59 9.63
N VAL A 416 -1.29 9.15 8.43
CA VAL A 416 -0.12 8.30 8.19
C VAL A 416 1.20 8.97 8.63
N ASN A 417 1.35 10.29 8.44
CA ASN A 417 2.56 11.01 8.84
C ASN A 417 2.52 11.49 10.30
N SER A 418 1.38 11.43 11.00
CA SER A 418 1.25 11.90 12.40
C SER A 418 2.23 11.25 13.39
N PRO A 419 2.61 9.95 13.31
CA PRO A 419 3.58 9.38 14.24
C PRO A 419 5.02 9.88 13.99
N GLN A 420 5.31 10.39 12.78
CA GLN A 420 6.59 11.05 12.47
C GLN A 420 6.73 12.37 13.25
N LEU A 421 5.63 13.12 13.42
CA LEU A 421 5.59 14.32 14.25
C LEU A 421 5.83 13.96 15.73
N TYR A 422 5.19 12.90 16.22
CA TYR A 422 5.37 12.40 17.59
C TYR A 422 6.83 11.98 17.87
N ILE A 423 7.47 11.20 16.98
CA ILE A 423 8.89 10.82 17.13
C ILE A 423 9.80 12.07 17.14
N SER A 424 9.48 13.08 16.32
CA SER A 424 10.23 14.35 16.30
C SER A 424 10.16 15.07 17.66
N PHE A 425 8.98 15.12 18.29
CA PHE A 425 8.80 15.71 19.62
C PHE A 425 9.51 14.90 20.72
N TRP A 426 9.42 13.57 20.65
CA TRP A 426 10.08 12.67 21.59
C TRP A 426 11.63 12.75 21.52
N TYR A 427 12.18 12.94 20.32
CA TYR A 427 13.61 13.29 20.14
C TYR A 427 13.96 14.62 20.83
N MET A 428 13.11 15.65 20.72
CA MET A 428 13.38 16.96 21.33
C MET A 428 13.37 16.91 22.87
N THR A 429 12.46 16.16 23.49
CA THR A 429 12.42 16.03 24.97
C THR A 429 13.65 15.28 25.50
N TYR A 430 14.04 14.18 24.86
CA TYR A 430 15.28 13.46 25.18
C TYR A 430 16.55 14.28 24.96
N ASN A 431 16.62 15.03 23.85
CA ASN A 431 17.74 15.91 23.55
C ASN A 431 17.88 17.03 24.61
N SER A 432 16.75 17.61 25.06
CA SER A 432 16.71 18.59 26.15
C SER A 432 17.24 18.02 27.48
N ILE A 433 16.82 16.80 27.87
CA ILE A 433 17.31 16.12 29.08
C ILE A 433 18.84 15.95 29.04
N ILE A 434 19.37 15.38 27.95
CA ILE A 434 20.79 14.99 27.90
C ILE A 434 21.68 16.25 27.75
N THR A 435 21.22 17.28 27.03
CA THR A 435 21.91 18.56 26.91
C THR A 435 21.98 19.30 28.25
N ARG A 436 20.89 19.30 29.04
CA ARG A 436 20.89 19.87 30.40
C ARG A 436 21.82 19.11 31.34
N LEU A 437 21.83 17.78 31.26
CA LEU A 437 22.69 16.93 32.10
C LEU A 437 24.18 17.16 31.82
N GLU A 438 24.58 17.21 30.55
CA GLU A 438 25.97 17.48 30.19
C GLU A 438 26.38 18.94 30.46
N MET A 439 25.47 19.92 30.33
CA MET A 439 25.72 21.31 30.73
C MET A 439 25.93 21.45 32.25
N GLY A 440 25.08 20.83 33.06
CA GLY A 440 25.23 20.81 34.52
C GLY A 440 26.50 20.07 34.97
N ARG A 441 26.89 19.02 34.25
CA ARG A 441 28.15 18.29 34.44
C ARG A 441 29.37 19.13 34.07
N GLU A 442 29.31 19.89 32.98
CA GLU A 442 30.36 20.82 32.55
C GLU A 442 30.57 21.92 33.59
N TRP A 443 29.48 22.53 34.07
CA TRP A 443 29.49 23.49 35.18
C TRP A 443 30.12 22.91 36.46
N ALA A 444 29.65 21.73 36.89
CA ALA A 444 30.15 21.06 38.09
C ALA A 444 31.62 20.59 38.00
N LEU A 445 32.20 20.47 36.79
CA LEU A 445 33.60 20.11 36.64
C LEU A 445 34.55 21.28 36.92
N PHE A 446 34.14 22.53 36.69
CA PHE A 446 34.95 23.72 36.97
C PHE A 446 35.23 23.92 38.46
N SER A 447 34.33 23.50 39.35
CA SER A 447 34.52 23.61 40.81
C SER A 447 35.46 22.54 41.40
N VAL A 448 35.75 21.47 40.66
CA VAL A 448 36.61 20.37 41.12
C VAL A 448 38.04 20.52 40.58
N LYS A 449 38.22 21.03 39.37
CA LYS A 449 39.54 21.31 38.79
C LYS A 449 39.48 22.30 37.64
N PHE A 450 40.62 22.93 37.36
CA PHE A 450 40.78 23.75 36.16
C PHE A 450 40.41 22.96 34.89
N ARG A 451 39.62 23.61 34.03
CA ARG A 451 39.23 23.17 32.69
C ARG A 451 39.22 24.40 31.79
N PRO A 452 39.76 24.33 30.55
CA PRO A 452 39.56 25.41 29.59
C PRO A 452 38.09 25.54 29.24
N LEU A 453 37.62 26.76 28.97
CA LEU A 453 36.25 27.00 28.53
C LEU A 453 36.03 26.38 27.14
N ARG A 454 34.82 25.84 26.92
CA ARG A 454 34.34 25.39 25.61
C ARG A 454 33.45 26.46 25.01
N VAL A 455 33.89 27.06 23.92
CA VAL A 455 33.30 28.27 23.31
C VAL A 455 33.09 28.09 21.81
N THR A 456 32.26 28.95 21.23
CA THR A 456 31.97 28.99 19.78
C THR A 456 33.12 29.59 18.97
N ARG A 457 33.88 30.55 19.54
CA ARG A 457 35.08 31.15 18.92
C ARG A 457 36.28 31.15 19.89
N PRO A 458 37.11 30.10 19.92
CA PRO A 458 38.18 29.95 20.93
C PRO A 458 39.33 30.93 20.73
N ARG A 459 39.83 31.47 21.85
CA ARG A 459 41.03 32.31 21.95
C ARG A 459 42.01 31.67 22.96
N GLY A 460 43.30 31.62 22.63
CA GLY A 460 44.33 31.05 23.51
C GLY A 460 44.11 29.57 23.83
N GLN A 461 44.06 29.22 25.12
CA GLN A 461 43.88 27.83 25.59
C GLN A 461 42.41 27.34 25.58
N GLN A 462 41.46 28.14 25.11
CA GLN A 462 40.05 27.75 25.02
C GLN A 462 39.83 26.63 23.99
N THR A 463 38.78 25.84 24.19
CA THR A 463 38.39 24.74 23.28
C THR A 463 37.20 25.13 22.42
N SER A 464 37.18 24.71 21.16
CA SER A 464 36.01 24.89 20.28
C SER A 464 34.86 23.97 20.71
N THR A 465 33.63 24.46 20.63
CA THR A 465 32.44 23.62 20.79
C THR A 465 32.21 22.66 19.62
N TYR A 466 31.51 21.57 19.89
CA TYR A 466 30.97 20.67 18.88
C TYR A 466 29.91 21.39 18.02
N ARG A 467 29.79 21.04 16.73
CA ARG A 467 28.81 21.64 15.79
C ARG A 467 27.34 21.43 16.21
N LEU A 468 27.07 20.38 16.97
CA LEU A 468 25.85 20.24 17.75
C LEU A 468 26.25 20.39 19.22
N GLN A 469 25.50 21.16 20.00
CA GLN A 469 25.86 21.61 21.37
C GLN A 469 26.28 20.49 22.34
N LEU A 470 25.83 19.26 22.08
CA LEU A 470 26.00 18.03 22.85
C LEU A 470 27.17 17.15 22.32
N PRO A 471 27.96 16.48 23.18
CA PRO A 471 29.06 15.62 22.72
C PRO A 471 28.64 14.53 21.73
N TYR A 472 29.45 14.30 20.69
CA TYR A 472 29.12 13.42 19.57
C TYR A 472 28.66 12.02 19.96
N LYS A 473 29.20 11.42 21.03
CA LYS A 473 28.76 10.09 21.52
C LYS A 473 27.25 10.05 21.77
N TYR A 474 26.68 11.08 22.40
CA TYR A 474 25.24 11.15 22.67
C TYR A 474 24.46 11.65 21.47
N SER A 475 24.98 12.67 20.77
CA SER A 475 24.30 13.25 19.60
C SER A 475 24.14 12.24 18.46
N ILE A 476 25.17 11.45 18.15
CA ILE A 476 25.12 10.43 17.09
C ILE A 476 24.14 9.32 17.49
N SER A 477 24.20 8.81 18.73
CA SER A 477 23.25 7.77 19.18
C SER A 477 21.79 8.24 19.12
N LEU A 478 21.49 9.47 19.55
CA LEU A 478 20.14 10.03 19.45
C LEU A 478 19.67 10.19 17.99
N LEU A 479 20.55 10.69 17.10
CA LEU A 479 20.23 10.87 15.69
C LEU A 479 20.04 9.53 14.97
N VAL A 480 20.88 8.52 15.24
CA VAL A 480 20.75 7.18 14.66
C VAL A 480 19.45 6.52 15.12
N MET A 481 19.14 6.55 16.42
CA MET A 481 17.86 6.01 16.93
C MET A 481 16.65 6.74 16.35
N SER A 482 16.68 8.07 16.25
CA SER A 482 15.63 8.86 15.61
C SER A 482 15.44 8.46 14.13
N VAL A 483 16.52 8.41 13.34
CA VAL A 483 16.47 8.02 11.92
C VAL A 483 15.91 6.61 11.74
N ILE A 484 16.31 5.64 12.57
CA ILE A 484 15.79 4.27 12.54
C ILE A 484 14.30 4.26 12.87
N LEU A 485 13.85 4.95 13.93
CA LEU A 485 12.44 5.00 14.32
C LEU A 485 11.56 5.66 13.24
N HIS A 486 12.00 6.77 12.67
CA HIS A 486 11.31 7.44 11.56
C HIS A 486 11.20 6.52 10.33
N TRP A 487 12.27 5.81 9.98
CA TRP A 487 12.29 4.86 8.86
C TRP A 487 11.36 3.68 9.10
N LEU A 488 11.45 3.03 10.27
CA LEU A 488 10.57 1.91 10.66
C LEU A 488 9.09 2.31 10.54
N VAL A 489 8.71 3.47 11.07
CA VAL A 489 7.33 3.99 10.99
C VAL A 489 6.91 4.27 9.55
N SER A 490 7.80 4.79 8.70
CA SER A 490 7.48 5.06 7.29
C SER A 490 7.26 3.80 6.44
N ASN A 491 7.67 2.62 6.95
CA ASN A 491 7.37 1.32 6.34
C ASN A 491 6.14 0.66 6.98
N SER A 492 5.89 0.86 8.28
CA SER A 492 4.74 0.26 8.99
C SER A 492 3.40 0.94 8.69
N LEU A 493 3.40 2.22 8.34
CA LEU A 493 2.20 3.00 7.97
C LEU A 493 2.48 3.81 6.70
N PHE A 494 1.66 3.62 5.68
CA PHE A 494 1.78 4.32 4.39
C PHE A 494 0.41 4.55 3.72
N VAL A 495 0.36 5.52 2.81
CA VAL A 495 -0.77 5.73 1.89
C VAL A 495 -0.52 4.90 0.64
N LEU A 496 -1.52 4.11 0.24
CA LEU A 496 -1.58 3.43 -1.03
C LEU A 496 -2.42 4.26 -2.00
N ILE A 497 -1.87 4.55 -3.18
CA ILE A 497 -2.60 5.10 -4.32
C ILE A 497 -2.58 4.09 -5.45
N THR A 498 -3.76 3.81 -5.99
CA THR A 498 -3.99 2.84 -7.07
C THR A 498 -4.86 3.47 -8.15
N ARG A 499 -4.65 3.06 -9.39
CA ARG A 499 -5.34 3.63 -10.56
C ARG A 499 -6.00 2.52 -11.38
N GLY A 500 -7.27 2.71 -11.69
CA GLY A 500 -8.15 1.74 -12.31
C GLY A 500 -9.24 1.24 -11.36
N ASP A 501 -10.08 0.39 -11.91
CA ASP A 501 -11.36 -0.13 -11.40
C ASP A 501 -11.22 -1.40 -10.54
N TYR A 502 -10.01 -1.95 -10.43
CA TYR A 502 -9.74 -3.18 -9.68
C TYR A 502 -10.22 -3.15 -8.21
N TYR A 503 -10.16 -2.01 -7.53
CA TYR A 503 -10.58 -1.92 -6.12
C TYR A 503 -11.99 -1.36 -5.96
N SER A 504 -12.90 -2.20 -5.46
CA SER A 504 -14.28 -1.82 -5.14
C SER A 504 -14.31 -0.75 -4.04
N VAL A 505 -14.89 0.41 -4.36
CA VAL A 505 -14.93 1.59 -3.50
C VAL A 505 -16.13 1.53 -2.54
N GLY A 506 -15.92 1.92 -1.28
CA GLY A 506 -16.98 2.09 -0.29
C GLY A 506 -16.90 1.11 0.88
N GLY A 507 -17.43 1.55 2.04
CA GLY A 507 -17.29 0.82 3.30
C GLY A 507 -15.93 1.07 3.96
N PHE A 508 -15.23 -0.02 4.31
CA PHE A 508 -13.89 0.02 4.91
C PHE A 508 -12.79 -0.16 3.84
N GLY A 509 -11.59 0.36 4.10
CA GLY A 509 -10.46 0.24 3.18
C GLY A 509 -10.37 1.36 2.16
N PHE A 510 -10.94 1.16 0.97
CA PHE A 510 -10.74 2.03 -0.20
C PHE A 510 -11.76 3.18 -0.27
N ALA A 511 -11.24 4.38 -0.47
CA ALA A 511 -12.00 5.61 -0.73
C ALA A 511 -11.51 6.28 -2.02
N THR A 512 -12.32 7.16 -2.58
CA THR A 512 -11.94 8.06 -3.69
C THR A 512 -11.70 9.48 -3.19
N ASP A 513 -11.05 10.31 -4.00
CA ASP A 513 -10.88 11.75 -3.76
C ASP A 513 -11.02 12.50 -5.10
N SER A 514 -12.27 12.79 -5.47
CA SER A 514 -12.63 13.48 -6.72
C SER A 514 -12.27 14.97 -6.75
N VAL A 515 -11.73 15.51 -5.64
CA VAL A 515 -11.26 16.90 -5.54
C VAL A 515 -9.77 16.99 -5.89
N ASN A 516 -8.96 16.02 -5.45
CA ASN A 516 -7.52 16.00 -5.66
C ASN A 516 -7.08 15.11 -6.84
N PHE A 517 -7.92 14.15 -7.27
CA PHE A 517 -7.60 13.17 -8.31
C PHE A 517 -8.78 12.93 -9.27
N ALA A 518 -8.50 12.21 -10.37
CA ALA A 518 -9.52 11.71 -11.28
C ALA A 518 -10.28 10.51 -10.67
N ALA A 519 -11.49 10.24 -11.18
CA ALA A 519 -12.40 9.24 -10.62
C ALA A 519 -11.88 7.79 -10.71
N ASP A 520 -10.87 7.54 -11.55
CA ASP A 520 -10.16 6.27 -11.69
C ASP A 520 -9.07 6.06 -10.63
N ILE A 521 -8.93 6.95 -9.63
CA ILE A 521 -7.91 6.84 -8.58
C ILE A 521 -8.56 6.46 -7.23
N THR A 522 -8.12 5.32 -6.73
CA THR A 522 -8.50 4.75 -5.43
C THR A 522 -7.38 4.93 -4.41
N ILE A 523 -7.76 5.23 -3.18
CA ILE A 523 -6.85 5.57 -2.08
C ILE A 523 -7.17 4.70 -0.87
N ALA A 524 -6.12 4.16 -0.25
CA ALA A 524 -6.23 3.47 1.02
C ALA A 524 -5.08 3.85 1.97
N MET A 525 -5.29 3.64 3.26
CA MET A 525 -4.22 3.62 4.26
C MET A 525 -3.91 2.17 4.60
N ALA A 526 -2.64 1.78 4.55
CA ALA A 526 -2.20 0.41 4.76
C ALA A 526 -1.24 0.30 5.95
N VAL A 527 -1.31 -0.85 6.64
CA VAL A 527 -0.42 -1.21 7.75
C VAL A 527 0.45 -2.39 7.34
N SER A 528 1.73 -2.35 7.69
CA SER A 528 2.64 -3.50 7.60
C SER A 528 3.30 -3.84 8.94
N SER A 529 3.68 -5.10 9.10
CA SER A 529 4.55 -5.56 10.18
C SER A 529 5.99 -5.07 9.95
N LEU A 530 6.65 -4.56 10.99
CA LEU A 530 7.97 -3.93 10.95
C LEU A 530 9.04 -4.80 10.22
N PRO A 531 9.92 -4.18 9.40
CA PRO A 531 10.99 -4.90 8.70
C PRO A 531 12.19 -5.20 9.60
N ASP A 532 12.83 -6.35 9.37
CA ASP A 532 14.10 -6.71 10.00
C ASP A 532 15.26 -5.82 9.53
N ALA A 533 16.05 -5.32 10.48
CA ALA A 533 17.21 -4.47 10.23
C ALA A 533 18.32 -5.16 9.40
N ALA A 534 18.31 -6.49 9.32
CA ALA A 534 19.27 -7.27 8.53
C ALA A 534 19.20 -7.00 7.01
N THR A 535 18.04 -6.59 6.49
CA THR A 535 17.86 -6.33 5.04
C THR A 535 18.54 -5.05 4.53
N PHE A 536 19.16 -4.27 5.41
CA PHE A 536 19.93 -3.07 5.04
C PHE A 536 21.24 -3.39 4.28
N LEU A 537 21.76 -4.62 4.36
CA LEU A 537 23.04 -5.01 3.74
C LEU A 537 22.90 -5.68 2.36
N THR A 538 21.69 -5.74 1.80
CA THR A 538 21.40 -6.47 0.55
C THR A 538 20.61 -5.63 -0.48
N LYS A 539 20.84 -4.31 -0.52
CA LYS A 539 20.34 -3.37 -1.52
C LYS A 539 21.36 -2.28 -1.80
#